data_AF-A0AAW7TDG4-F1
#
_entry.id   AF-A0AAW7TDG4-F1
#
_cell.length_a   1.000
_cell.length_b   1.000
_cell.length_c   1.000
_cell.angle_alpha   90.00
_cell.angle_beta   90.00
_cell.angle_gamma   90.00
#
_symmetry.space_group_name_H-M   'P 1'
#
loop_
_entity.id
_entity.type
_entity.pdbx_description
1 polymer ?
#
loop_
_entity_poly.entity_id
_entity_poly.type
_entity_poly.pdbx_seq_one_letter_code
_entity_poly.pdbx_strand_id
1 'polypeptide(L)' 'MIPKGPNPRGGQGAYVDPVTGEQRILIHPADPCPHCHVNDPSGGRLDINGNPVAPESPDAHLPLNTK' A
#
# COMPACT_ATOMS: atom_id res chain seq x y z
N MET A 1 -7.42 -6.41 9.34
CA MET A 1 -6.25 -6.68 8.49
C MET A 1 -5.12 -7.25 9.35
N ILE A 2 -4.31 -8.17 8.79
CA ILE A 2 -3.17 -8.81 9.47
C ILE A 2 -1.91 -7.99 9.15
N PRO A 3 -1.19 -7.45 10.15
CA PRO A 3 0.07 -6.74 9.93
C PRO A 3 1.19 -7.72 9.54
N LYS A 4 2.03 -7.36 8.56
CA LYS A 4 3.27 -8.07 8.20
C LYS A 4 4.43 -7.10 8.03
N GLY A 5 5.60 -7.45 8.57
CA GLY A 5 6.81 -6.64 8.49
C GLY A 5 7.19 -5.95 9.81
N PRO A 6 8.23 -5.11 9.79
CA PRO A 6 8.90 -4.63 11.00
C PRO A 6 8.06 -3.66 11.85
N ASN A 7 7.28 -2.77 11.24
CA ASN A 7 6.37 -1.86 11.94
C ASN A 7 5.28 -1.29 11.01
N PRO A 8 4.26 -2.08 10.60
CA PRO A 8 3.22 -1.60 9.68
C PRO A 8 2.46 -0.37 10.21
N ARG A 9 2.30 -0.27 11.54
CA ARG A 9 1.64 0.88 12.19
C ARG A 9 2.46 2.16 12.07
N GLY A 10 3.79 2.06 12.07
CA GLY A 10 4.72 3.17 11.80
C GLY A 10 5.07 3.34 10.33
N GLY A 11 4.27 2.76 9.41
CA GLY A 11 4.51 2.90 7.98
C GLY A 11 5.58 1.95 7.42
N GLN A 12 6.07 0.96 8.16
CA GLN A 12 7.13 0.05 7.71
C GLN A 12 6.59 -1.38 7.57
N GLY A 13 6.00 -1.70 6.42
CA GLY A 13 5.51 -3.04 6.13
C GLY A 13 4.20 -3.04 5.36
N ALA A 14 3.37 -4.04 5.61
CA ALA A 14 2.13 -4.28 4.89
C ALA A 14 0.97 -4.67 5.82
N TYR A 15 -0.25 -4.46 5.31
CA TYR A 15 -1.48 -5.00 5.86
C TYR A 15 -2.12 -5.95 4.87
N VAL A 16 -2.46 -7.14 5.35
CA VAL A 16 -3.05 -8.24 4.56
C VAL A 16 -4.52 -8.41 4.92
N ASP A 17 -5.36 -8.69 3.93
CA ASP A 17 -6.74 -9.09 4.14
C ASP A 17 -6.80 -10.49 4.78
N PRO A 18 -7.44 -10.67 5.94
CA PRO A 18 -7.53 -11.99 6.58
C PRO A 18 -8.45 -12.97 5.83
N VAL A 19 -9.35 -12.49 4.96
CA VAL A 19 -10.30 -13.30 4.20
C VAL A 19 -9.67 -13.78 2.89
N THR A 20 -9.05 -12.88 2.13
CA THR A 20 -8.47 -13.23 0.82
C THR A 20 -7.00 -13.61 0.89
N GLY A 21 -6.29 -13.23 1.97
CA GLY A 21 -4.84 -13.40 2.07
C GLY A 21 -4.04 -12.38 1.24
N GLU A 22 -4.72 -11.51 0.51
CA GLU A 22 -4.09 -10.52 -0.37
C GLU A 22 -3.59 -9.30 0.40
N GLN A 23 -2.51 -8.71 -0.10
CA GLN A 23 -2.01 -7.45 0.42
C GLN A 23 -3.00 -6.32 0.10
N ARG A 24 -3.40 -5.56 1.12
CA ARG A 24 -4.31 -4.40 1.01
C ARG A 24 -3.58 -3.07 1.04
N ILE A 25 -2.52 -2.99 1.84
CA ILE A 25 -1.68 -1.80 1.97
C ILE A 25 -0.23 -2.25 2.01
N LEU A 26 0.63 -1.59 1.24
CA LEU A 26 2.08 -1.73 1.27
C LEU A 26 2.72 -0.36 1.40
N ILE A 27 3.74 -0.25 2.23
CA ILE A 27 4.35 1.03 2.54
C ILE A 27 5.86 0.94 2.33
N HIS A 28 6.41 1.91 1.60
CA HIS A 28 7.82 2.04 1.25
C HIS A 28 8.40 3.33 1.85
N PRO A 29 8.55 3.43 3.18
CA PRO A 29 8.92 4.69 3.84
C PRO A 29 10.42 5.02 3.70
N ALA A 30 11.26 4.03 3.37
CA ALA A 30 12.70 4.17 3.23
C ALA A 30 13.16 4.29 1.77
N ASP A 31 12.21 4.30 0.83
CA ASP A 31 12.50 4.48 -0.59
C ASP A 31 12.84 5.94 -0.89
N PRO A 32 13.64 6.27 -1.93
CA PRO A 32 13.99 7.66 -2.25
C PRO A 32 12.78 8.56 -2.49
N CYS A 33 11.65 7.98 -2.88
CA CYS A 33 10.34 8.62 -2.95
C CYS A 33 9.39 7.89 -1.98
N PRO A 34 9.27 8.29 -0.71
CA PRO A 34 8.43 7.59 0.25
C PRO A 34 6.94 7.60 -0.15
N HIS A 35 6.39 6.42 -0.39
CA HIS A 35 5.02 6.25 -0.84
C HIS A 35 4.36 5.02 -0.21
N CYS A 36 3.05 4.89 -0.39
CA CYS A 36 2.31 3.66 -0.16
C CYS A 36 1.51 3.26 -1.39
N HIS A 37 1.13 1.99 -1.39
CA HIS A 37 0.18 1.44 -2.32
C HIS A 37 -1.05 0.94 -1.56
N VAL A 38 -2.22 1.16 -2.15
CA VAL A 38 -3.48 0.57 -1.71
C VAL A 38 -3.97 -0.36 -2.80
N ASN A 39 -4.47 -1.53 -2.38
CA ASN A 39 -4.91 -2.57 -3.30
C ASN A 39 -6.39 -2.91 -3.12
N ASP A 40 -7.03 -3.30 -4.21
CA ASP A 40 -8.34 -3.94 -4.23
C ASP A 40 -8.29 -5.37 -3.63
N PRO A 41 -9.44 -6.06 -3.46
CA PRO A 41 -9.45 -7.39 -2.85
C PRO A 41 -8.73 -8.47 -3.67
N SER A 42 -8.49 -8.21 -4.96
CA SER A 42 -7.74 -9.08 -5.87
C SER A 42 -6.24 -8.73 -5.96
N GLY A 43 -5.77 -7.73 -5.20
CA GLY A 43 -4.38 -7.29 -5.20
C GLY A 43 -4.03 -6.24 -6.26
N GLY A 44 -5.00 -5.77 -7.05
CA GLY A 44 -4.81 -4.70 -8.05
C GLY A 44 -4.61 -3.34 -7.38
N ARG A 45 -3.76 -2.46 -7.94
CA ARG A 45 -3.46 -1.14 -7.35
C ARG A 45 -4.61 -0.16 -7.58
N LEU A 46 -4.81 0.72 -6.59
CA LEU A 46 -5.79 1.78 -6.61
C LEU A 46 -5.13 3.16 -6.52
N ASP A 47 -5.70 4.14 -7.23
CA ASP A 47 -5.36 5.56 -7.07
C ASP A 47 -5.96 6.18 -5.80
N ILE A 48 -5.75 7.48 -5.59
CA ILE A 48 -6.28 8.24 -4.44
C ILE A 48 -7.82 8.28 -4.38
N ASN A 49 -8.50 8.06 -5.50
CA ASN A 49 -9.96 8.04 -5.63
C ASN A 49 -10.52 6.61 -5.55
N GLY A 50 -9.68 5.59 -5.44
CA GLY A 50 -10.08 4.19 -5.42
C GLY A 50 -10.32 3.58 -6.80
N ASN A 51 -9.83 4.21 -7.88
CA ASN A 51 -9.92 3.62 -9.22
C ASN A 51 -8.75 2.66 -9.47
N PRO A 52 -8.97 1.54 -10.19
CA PRO A 52 -7.89 0.66 -10.61
C PRO A 52 -6.89 1.38 -11.51
N VAL A 53 -5.60 1.21 -11.21
CA VAL A 53 -4.49 1.75 -12.00
C VAL A 53 -3.40 0.70 -12.19
N ALA A 54 -2.57 0.87 -13.23
CA ALA A 54 -1.43 -0.01 -13.46
C ALA A 54 -0.43 0.09 -12.29
N PRO A 55 0.20 -1.01 -11.84
CA PRO A 55 1.09 -0.98 -10.68
C PRO A 55 2.28 -0.02 -10.78
N GLU A 56 2.81 0.15 -11.98
CA GLU A 56 3.92 1.05 -12.31
C GLU A 56 3.50 2.51 -12.52
N SER A 57 2.19 2.80 -12.57
CA SER A 57 1.69 4.16 -12.74
C SER A 57 2.06 5.05 -11.55
N PRO A 58 2.44 6.33 -11.76
CA PRO A 58 2.59 7.29 -10.67
C PRO A 58 1.36 7.37 -9.75
N ASP A 59 0.16 7.18 -10.30
CA ASP A 59 -1.10 7.24 -9.54
C ASP A 59 -1.22 6.12 -8.50
N ALA A 60 -0.50 5.00 -8.68
CA ALA A 60 -0.44 3.91 -7.72
C ALA A 60 0.44 4.21 -6.50
N HIS A 61 1.24 5.28 -6.56
CA HIS A 61 2.26 5.64 -5.56
C HIS A 61 1.74 6.81 -4.72
N LEU A 62 0.91 6.49 -3.72
CA LEU A 62 0.28 7.51 -2.88
C LEU A 62 1.31 8.11 -1.91
N PRO A 63 1.41 9.44 -1.81
CA PRO A 63 2.42 10.08 -0.98
C PRO A 63 2.18 9.81 0.51
N LEU A 64 3.25 9.54 1.24
CA LEU A 64 3.19 9.47 2.70
C LEU A 64 3.22 10.87 3.29
N ASN A 65 2.19 11.23 4.06
CA ASN A 65 2.20 12.47 4.84
C ASN A 65 3.12 12.30 6.07
N THR A 66 4.41 12.41 5.84
CA THR A 66 5.45 12.39 6.88
C THR A 66 5.62 13.82 7.38
N LYS A 67 4.93 14.14 8.48
CA LYS A 67 5.21 15.35 9.27
C LYS A 67 6.31 15.07 10.28
#